data_AF-A0A3E0QZW1-F1
#
_entry.id   AF-A0A3E0QZW1-F1
#
_cell.length_a   1.000
_cell.length_b   1.000
_cell.length_c   1.000
_cell.angle_alpha   90.00
_cell.angle_beta   90.00
_cell.angle_gamma   90.00
#
_symmetry.space_group_name_H-M   'P 1'
#
loop_
_entity.id
_entity.type
_entity.pdbx_description
1 polymer ?
#
loop_
_entity_poly.entity_id
_entity_poly.type
_entity_poly.pdbx_seq_one_letter_code
_entity_poly.pdbx_strand_id
1 'polypeptide(L)'
;MKPSKKVLQDDSVYAQFDADGDGIITDEEMRQAEEIMRLEQEKARFENEDQKEDQIRAMAWFALWGMLLYPILILVTSILGQEMAAELISNIAPTYFVAIAGLVAAFFGAQAYSKQKPPADKAKK
;
A
#
# COMPACT_ATOMS: atom_id res chain seq x y z
N MET A 1 0.65 -49.19 -20.93
CA MET A 1 -0.45 -48.21 -21.02
C MET A 1 0.02 -47.12 -21.99
N LYS A 2 -0.56 -46.96 -23.19
CA LYS A 2 -0.19 -45.85 -24.08
C LYS A 2 -0.75 -44.56 -23.47
N PRO A 3 0.04 -43.49 -23.26
CA PRO A 3 -0.51 -42.21 -22.87
C PRO A 3 -1.38 -41.70 -24.04
N SER A 4 -2.69 -41.67 -23.84
CA SER A 4 -3.62 -41.03 -24.75
C SER A 4 -3.44 -39.53 -24.60
N LYS A 5 -2.71 -38.89 -25.51
CA LYS A 5 -2.57 -37.43 -25.53
C LYS A 5 -3.93 -36.80 -25.84
N LYS A 6 -4.38 -35.84 -25.02
CA LYS A 6 -5.62 -35.09 -25.21
C LYS A 6 -5.26 -33.77 -25.88
N VAL A 7 -5.95 -33.47 -26.99
CA VAL A 7 -5.74 -32.26 -27.80
C VAL A 7 -6.71 -31.18 -27.33
N LEU A 8 -6.29 -29.92 -27.39
CA LEU A 8 -7.10 -28.74 -27.07
C LEU A 8 -8.29 -28.58 -28.03
N GLN A 9 -9.34 -27.91 -27.55
CA GLN A 9 -10.44 -27.43 -28.41
C GLN A 9 -9.99 -26.18 -29.17
N ASP A 10 -10.52 -25.98 -30.38
CA ASP A 10 -10.11 -24.91 -31.32
C ASP A 10 -10.22 -23.48 -30.74
N ASP A 11 -11.03 -23.26 -29.70
CA ASP A 11 -11.19 -21.98 -28.98
C ASP A 11 -10.81 -22.07 -27.48
N SER A 12 -9.87 -22.94 -27.12
CA SER A 12 -9.46 -23.10 -25.72
C SER A 12 -8.72 -21.87 -25.20
N VAL A 13 -9.14 -21.33 -24.06
CA VAL A 13 -8.45 -20.25 -23.32
C VAL A 13 -7.01 -20.63 -22.97
N TYR A 14 -6.70 -21.92 -22.94
CA TYR A 14 -5.38 -22.44 -22.64
C TYR A 14 -4.44 -22.53 -23.86
N ALA A 15 -4.92 -22.23 -25.07
CA ALA A 15 -4.08 -22.18 -26.27
C ALA A 15 -2.91 -21.18 -26.15
N GLN A 16 -3.02 -20.19 -25.27
CA GLN A 16 -1.94 -19.26 -24.95
C GLN A 16 -0.75 -19.90 -24.21
N PHE A 17 -0.90 -21.12 -23.69
CA PHE A 17 0.13 -21.87 -22.98
C PHE A 17 0.74 -23.00 -23.82
N ASP A 18 0.22 -23.23 -25.03
CA ASP A 18 0.78 -24.14 -26.03
C ASP A 18 1.89 -23.40 -26.77
N ALA A 19 3.15 -23.69 -26.41
CA ALA A 19 4.31 -22.92 -26.86
C ALA A 19 4.86 -23.42 -28.20
N ASP A 20 4.64 -24.69 -28.53
CA ASP A 20 5.08 -25.31 -29.79
C ASP A 20 3.97 -25.43 -30.86
N GLY A 21 2.71 -25.19 -30.47
CA GLY A 21 1.56 -25.13 -31.37
C GLY A 21 1.10 -26.50 -31.84
N ASP A 22 1.42 -27.56 -31.10
CA ASP A 22 1.03 -28.94 -31.43
C ASP A 22 -0.41 -29.28 -30.98
N GLY A 23 -1.08 -28.36 -30.29
CA GLY A 23 -2.43 -28.50 -29.76
C GLY A 23 -2.50 -29.30 -28.46
N ILE A 24 -1.38 -29.65 -27.82
CA ILE A 24 -1.28 -30.52 -26.64
C ILE A 24 -0.41 -29.87 -25.58
N ILE A 25 -1.06 -29.25 -24.59
CA ILE A 25 -0.33 -28.66 -23.46
C ILE A 25 0.34 -29.76 -22.64
N THR A 26 1.66 -29.69 -22.58
CA THR A 26 2.50 -30.55 -21.75
C THR A 26 2.68 -29.98 -20.34
N ASP A 27 2.99 -30.85 -19.37
CA ASP A 27 3.29 -30.42 -17.98
C ASP A 27 4.52 -29.48 -17.93
N GLU A 28 5.42 -29.58 -18.90
CA GLU A 28 6.60 -28.72 -19.06
C GLU A 28 6.19 -27.29 -19.45
N GLU A 29 5.27 -27.14 -20.40
CA GLU A 29 4.76 -25.85 -20.85
C GLU A 29 3.92 -25.14 -19.79
N MET A 30 3.08 -25.88 -19.07
CA MET A 30 2.34 -25.34 -17.91
C MET A 30 3.30 -24.86 -16.82
N ARG A 31 4.38 -25.60 -16.55
CA ARG A 31 5.40 -25.17 -15.58
C ARG A 31 6.12 -23.89 -16.02
N GLN A 32 6.49 -23.79 -17.30
CA GLN A 32 7.12 -22.58 -17.83
C GLN A 32 6.18 -21.38 -17.76
N ALA A 33 4.90 -21.57 -18.10
CA ALA A 33 3.89 -20.52 -17.99
C ALA A 33 3.67 -20.06 -16.54
N GLU A 34 3.58 -20.99 -15.59
CA GLU A 34 3.49 -20.66 -14.16
C GLU A 34 4.72 -19.91 -13.67
N GLU A 35 5.92 -20.30 -14.12
CA GLU A 35 7.18 -19.63 -13.76
C GLU A 35 7.23 -18.21 -14.31
N ILE A 36 6.85 -18.00 -15.57
CA ILE A 36 6.75 -16.68 -16.20
C ILE A 36 5.74 -15.80 -15.46
N MET A 37 4.55 -16.33 -15.15
CA MET A 37 3.53 -15.59 -14.39
C MET A 37 4.01 -15.23 -12.98
N ARG A 38 4.74 -16.11 -12.30
CA ARG A 38 5.32 -15.79 -10.98
C ARG A 38 6.36 -14.67 -11.09
N LEU A 39 7.25 -14.75 -12.08
CA LEU A 39 8.27 -13.72 -12.30
C LEU A 39 7.64 -12.36 -12.65
N GLU A 40 6.58 -12.34 -13.44
CA GLU A 40 5.81 -11.12 -13.74
C GLU A 40 5.12 -10.55 -12.50
N GLN A 41 4.49 -11.40 -11.68
CA GLN A 41 3.88 -10.98 -10.42
C GLN A 41 4.91 -10.44 -9.42
N GLU A 42 6.10 -11.05 -9.36
CA GLU A 42 7.20 -10.56 -8.53
C GLU A 42 7.69 -9.20 -9.02
N LYS A 43 7.94 -9.03 -10.32
CA LYS A 43 8.30 -7.73 -10.91
C LYS A 43 7.25 -6.66 -10.61
N ALA A 44 5.97 -6.96 -10.81
CA ALA A 44 4.88 -6.04 -10.53
C ALA A 44 4.78 -5.69 -9.04
N ARG A 45 5.11 -6.62 -8.12
CA ARG A 45 5.19 -6.31 -6.69
C ARG A 45 6.33 -5.36 -6.38
N PHE A 46 7.53 -5.63 -6.90
CA PHE A 46 8.69 -4.77 -6.68
C PHE A 46 8.44 -3.35 -7.20
N GLU A 47 7.85 -3.20 -8.39
CA GLU A 47 7.53 -1.89 -8.96
C GLU A 47 6.45 -1.15 -8.15
N ASN A 48 5.46 -1.88 -7.63
CA ASN A 48 4.46 -1.31 -6.73
C ASN A 48 5.04 -0.93 -5.35
N GLU A 49 6.07 -1.62 -4.87
CA GLU A 49 6.74 -1.31 -3.61
C GLU A 49 7.56 -0.02 -3.73
N ASP A 50 8.33 0.12 -4.81
CA ASP A 50 9.10 1.33 -5.09
C ASP A 50 8.20 2.58 -5.21
N GLN A 51 7.09 2.46 -5.94
CA GLN A 51 6.10 3.55 -6.04
C GLN A 51 5.44 3.91 -4.69
N LYS A 52 5.30 2.94 -3.78
CA LYS A 52 4.79 3.23 -2.43
C LYS A 52 5.83 3.96 -1.61
N GLU A 53 7.11 3.59 -1.69
CA GLU A 53 8.18 4.26 -0.97
C GLU A 53 8.33 5.71 -1.39
N ASP A 54 8.29 5.98 -2.69
CA ASP A 54 8.36 7.35 -3.21
C ASP A 54 7.13 8.19 -2.82
N GLN A 55 5.94 7.59 -2.79
CA GLN A 55 4.74 8.26 -2.28
C GLN A 55 4.84 8.55 -0.78
N ILE A 56 5.35 7.61 0.03
CA ILE A 56 5.57 7.83 1.47
C ILE A 56 6.57 8.96 1.68
N ARG A 57 7.64 9.02 0.88
CA ARG A 57 8.63 10.11 0.93
C ARG A 57 7.99 11.45 0.59
N ALA A 58 7.18 11.51 -0.46
CA ALA A 58 6.46 12.73 -0.85
C ALA A 58 5.47 13.18 0.25
N MET A 59 4.70 12.25 0.82
CA MET A 59 3.79 12.52 1.93
C MET A 59 4.54 13.00 3.18
N ALA A 60 5.68 12.39 3.50
CA ALA A 60 6.53 12.80 4.61
C ALA A 60 7.05 14.23 4.40
N TRP A 61 7.53 14.57 3.20
CA TRP A 61 7.96 15.94 2.88
C TRP A 61 6.84 16.96 3.02
N PHE A 62 5.63 16.63 2.55
CA PHE A 62 4.47 17.49 2.71
C PHE A 62 4.14 17.72 4.19
N ALA A 63 4.14 16.65 5.01
CA ALA A 63 3.91 16.75 6.43
C ALA A 63 5.01 17.57 7.16
N LEU A 64 6.28 17.40 6.78
CA LEU A 64 7.39 18.17 7.33
C LEU A 64 7.24 19.68 7.04
N TRP A 65 6.87 20.05 5.82
CA TRP A 65 6.57 21.44 5.46
C TRP A 65 5.36 21.98 6.22
N GLY A 66 4.28 21.20 6.33
CA GLY A 66 3.09 21.61 7.08
C GLY A 66 3.37 21.84 8.57
N MET A 67 4.24 21.02 9.18
CA MET A 67 4.62 21.17 10.58
C MET A 67 5.49 22.40 10.82
N LEU A 68 6.34 22.76 9.85
CA LEU A 68 7.17 23.96 9.90
C LEU A 68 6.38 25.25 9.62
N LEU A 69 5.26 25.16 8.88
CA LEU A 69 4.42 26.30 8.53
C LEU A 69 3.89 27.04 9.78
N TYR A 70 3.48 26.31 10.82
CA TYR A 70 2.92 26.90 12.04
C TYR A 70 3.92 27.81 12.79
N PRO A 71 5.15 27.36 13.13
CA PRO A 71 6.18 28.24 13.71
C PRO A 71 6.60 29.40 12.82
N ILE A 72 6.70 29.19 11.50
CA ILE A 72 7.07 30.26 10.55
C ILE A 72 6.01 31.37 10.57
N LEU A 73 4.72 31.02 10.57
CA LEU A 73 3.65 32.02 10.59
C LEU A 73 3.66 32.83 11.88
N ILE A 74 3.94 32.21 13.05
CA ILE A 74 4.09 32.92 14.32
C ILE A 74 5.28 33.90 14.27
N LEU A 75 6.40 33.49 13.68
CA LEU A 75 7.56 34.36 13.51
C LEU A 75 7.22 35.56 12.61
N VAL A 76 6.51 35.33 11.50
CA VAL A 76 6.09 36.39 10.58
C VAL A 76 5.12 37.37 11.24
N THR A 77 4.13 36.90 12.01
CA THR A 77 3.20 37.80 12.72
C THR A 77 3.89 38.62 13.80
N SER A 78 4.91 38.05 14.47
CA SER A 78 5.77 38.77 15.40
C SER A 78 6.59 39.87 14.70
N ILE A 79 7.18 39.59 13.54
CA ILE A 79 7.94 40.60 12.75
C ILE A 79 7.03 41.73 12.25
N LEU A 80 5.77 41.43 11.93
CA LEU A 80 4.76 42.42 11.53
C LEU A 80 4.18 43.24 12.71
N GLY A 81 4.66 43.02 13.94
CA GLY A 81 4.24 43.74 15.14
C GLY A 81 2.88 43.27 15.70
N GLN A 82 2.37 42.12 15.26
CA GLN A 82 1.09 41.57 15.72
C GLN A 82 1.31 40.59 16.89
N GLU A 83 1.83 41.11 18.00
CA GLU A 83 2.25 40.35 19.17
C GLU A 83 1.08 39.62 19.86
N MET A 84 -0.08 40.26 19.98
CA MET A 84 -1.26 39.62 20.57
C MET A 84 -1.76 38.41 19.77
N ALA A 85 -1.68 38.46 18.44
CA ALA A 85 -2.09 37.31 17.62
C ALA A 85 -1.10 36.16 17.74
N ALA A 86 0.21 36.44 17.79
CA ALA A 86 1.23 35.43 18.05
C ALA A 86 1.04 34.77 19.42
N GLU A 87 0.74 35.56 20.45
CA GLU A 87 0.51 35.08 21.82
C GLU A 87 -0.76 34.21 21.92
N LEU A 88 -1.89 34.66 21.36
CA LEU A 88 -3.12 33.86 21.30
C LEU A 88 -2.92 32.52 20.59
N ILE A 89 -2.23 32.53 19.44
CA ILE A 89 -1.93 31.32 18.66
C ILE A 89 -1.00 30.39 19.44
N SER A 90 0.01 30.92 20.14
CA SER A 90 0.91 30.12 20.97
C SER A 90 0.19 29.48 22.16
N ASN A 91 -0.74 30.19 22.79
CA ASN A 91 -1.44 29.73 23.99
C ASN A 91 -2.42 28.57 23.71
N ILE A 92 -2.97 28.47 22.50
CA ILE A 92 -3.85 27.37 22.10
C ILE A 92 -3.10 26.15 21.55
N ALA A 93 -1.80 26.28 21.26
CA ALA A 93 -0.97 25.21 20.67
C ALA A 93 -1.03 23.88 21.47
N PRO A 94 -0.90 23.89 22.82
CA PRO A 94 -0.94 22.67 23.61
C PRO A 94 -2.28 21.92 23.48
N THR A 95 -3.39 22.65 23.41
CA THR A 95 -4.73 22.06 23.28
C THR A 95 -4.90 21.35 21.94
N TYR A 96 -4.44 21.96 20.84
CA TYR A 96 -4.47 21.30 19.53
C TYR A 96 -3.56 20.08 19.47
N PHE A 97 -2.36 20.17 20.06
CA PHE A 97 -1.43 19.04 20.09
C PHE A 97 -2.02 17.83 20.82
N VAL A 98 -2.62 18.04 21.99
CA VAL A 98 -3.29 16.97 22.75
C VAL A 98 -4.48 16.39 21.98
N ALA A 99 -5.29 17.23 21.34
CA ALA A 99 -6.42 16.76 20.53
C ALA A 99 -5.99 15.89 19.34
N ILE A 100 -4.96 16.33 18.60
CA ILE A 100 -4.42 15.58 17.45
C ILE A 100 -3.78 14.27 17.93
N ALA A 101 -3.00 14.30 19.01
CA ALA A 101 -2.41 13.10 19.60
C ALA A 101 -3.49 12.09 20.00
N GLY A 102 -4.60 12.55 20.57
CA GLY A 102 -5.75 11.70 20.90
C GLY A 102 -6.39 11.07 19.66
N LEU A 103 -6.61 11.85 18.59
CA LEU A 103 -7.18 11.35 17.33
C LEU A 103 -6.26 10.30 16.68
N VAL A 104 -4.97 10.58 16.63
CA VAL A 104 -3.94 9.67 16.08
C VAL A 104 -3.85 8.39 16.91
N ALA A 105 -3.83 8.49 18.24
CA ALA A 105 -3.81 7.35 19.14
C ALA A 105 -5.07 6.48 19.00
N ALA A 106 -6.25 7.10 18.87
CA ALA A 106 -7.50 6.39 18.65
C ALA A 106 -7.49 5.63 17.30
N PHE A 107 -7.01 6.27 16.24
CA PHE A 107 -6.94 5.66 14.92
C PHE A 107 -5.95 4.48 14.86
N PHE A 108 -4.73 4.66 15.34
CA PHE A 108 -3.73 3.59 15.37
C PHE A 108 -4.09 2.50 16.39
N GLY A 109 -4.70 2.85 17.53
CA GLY A 109 -5.22 1.90 18.51
C GLY A 109 -6.34 1.03 17.92
N ALA A 110 -7.27 1.62 17.18
CA ALA A 110 -8.33 0.87 16.49
C ALA A 110 -7.77 -0.05 15.39
N GLN A 111 -6.79 0.41 14.60
CA GLN A 111 -6.13 -0.44 13.60
C GLN A 111 -5.40 -1.63 14.24
N ALA A 112 -4.63 -1.40 15.30
CA ALA A 112 -3.92 -2.47 16.01
C ALA A 112 -4.90 -3.51 16.58
N TYR A 113 -6.03 -3.06 17.16
CA TYR A 113 -7.07 -3.96 17.66
C TYR A 113 -7.72 -4.78 16.54
N SER A 114 -8.01 -4.16 15.40
CA SER A 114 -8.61 -4.85 14.24
C SER A 114 -7.71 -5.94 13.66
N LYS A 115 -6.38 -5.73 13.66
CA LYS A 115 -5.39 -6.65 13.13
C LYS A 115 -5.16 -7.87 14.04
N GLN A 116 -5.53 -7.77 15.32
CA GLN A 116 -5.41 -8.86 16.30
C GLN A 116 -6.62 -9.81 16.30
N LYS A 117 -7.71 -9.50 15.58
CA LYS A 117 -8.87 -10.39 15.50
C LYS A 117 -8.53 -11.59 14.59
N PRO A 118 -8.45 -12.83 15.09
CA PRO A 118 -8.25 -14.00 14.24
C PRO A 118 -9.45 -14.15 13.30
N PRO A 119 -9.28 -14.70 12.09
CA PRO A 119 -10.41 -15.03 11.23
C PRO A 119 -11.32 -16.00 11.98
N ALA A 120 -12.50 -15.52 12.34
CA ALA A 120 -13.52 -16.28 13.05
C ALA A 120 -14.17 -17.28 12.07
N ASP A 121 -13.42 -18.30 11.62
CA ASP A 121 -14.00 -19.38 10.80
C ASP A 121 -13.23 -20.71 10.86
N LYS A 122 -12.84 -21.14 12.06
CA LYS A 122 -12.42 -22.54 12.33
C LYS A 122 -12.91 -23.05 13.69
N ALA A 123 -14.14 -22.69 14.09
CA ALA A 123 -14.77 -23.20 15.31
C ALA A 123 -15.95 -24.15 15.04
N LYS A 124 -16.12 -24.62 13.79
CA LYS A 124 -17.08 -25.68 13.43
C LYS A 124 -16.47 -26.63 12.40
N LYS A 125 -15.63 -27.55 12.88
CA LYS A 125 -15.42 -28.86 12.26
C LYS A 125 -15.33 -29.88 13.38
#